data_AF-A0A847S289-F1
#
_entry.id   AF-A0A847S289-F1
#
_cell.length_a   1.000
_cell.length_b   1.000
_cell.length_c   1.000
_cell.angle_alpha   90.00
_cell.angle_beta   90.00
_cell.angle_gamma   90.00
#
_symmetry.space_group_name_H-M   'P 1'
#
loop_
_entity.id
_entity.type
_entity.pdbx_description
1 polymer ?
#
loop_
_entity_poly.entity_id
_entity_poly.type
_entity_poly.pdbx_seq_one_letter_code
_entity_poly.pdbx_strand_id
1 'polypeptide(L)'
;MITGRKHQQTAVTLPSLTHQRIQELKQTPKGQHIMQEAFQVFPELVKSLTAALQEKLTRFEQARTKDAGSPEGLTLNTLVDDYQFLEFVQHIMFVKWREEKNKQYFTEDTQVN
;
A
#
# COMPACT_ATOMS: atom_id res chain seq x y z
N MET A 1 -1.47 -23.51 39.60
CA MET A 1 -0.76 -23.62 38.30
C MET A 1 -1.60 -22.88 37.28
N ILE A 2 -1.19 -21.69 36.86
CA ILE A 2 -1.89 -20.91 35.83
C ILE A 2 -1.07 -21.09 34.55
N THR A 3 -1.59 -21.88 33.63
CA THR A 3 -0.95 -22.18 32.34
C THR A 3 -0.97 -20.90 31.51
N GLY A 4 0.07 -20.09 31.64
CA GLY A 4 0.31 -18.94 30.77
C GLY A 4 0.54 -19.44 29.36
N ARG A 5 -0.51 -19.54 28.55
CA ARG A 5 -0.41 -19.66 27.09
C ARG A 5 0.26 -18.38 26.60
N LYS A 6 1.60 -18.39 26.58
CA LYS A 6 2.40 -17.47 25.78
C LYS A 6 1.90 -17.62 24.34
N HIS A 7 1.01 -16.73 23.93
CA HIS A 7 0.70 -16.54 22.52
C HIS A 7 2.03 -16.15 21.89
N GLN A 8 2.71 -17.12 21.27
CA GLN A 8 3.83 -16.82 20.38
C GLN A 8 3.26 -15.88 19.34
N GLN A 9 3.57 -14.59 19.46
CA GLN A 9 3.38 -13.64 18.39
C GLN A 9 4.32 -14.10 17.27
N THR A 10 3.81 -14.90 16.35
CA THR A 10 4.46 -15.11 15.06
C THR A 10 4.51 -13.73 14.41
N ALA A 11 5.68 -13.09 14.46
CA ALA A 11 5.91 -11.85 13.75
C ALA A 11 5.72 -12.16 12.27
N VAL A 12 4.66 -11.58 11.67
CA VAL A 12 4.42 -11.72 10.23
C VAL A 12 5.42 -10.80 9.53
N THR A 13 6.32 -11.38 8.75
CA THR A 13 7.21 -10.60 7.89
C THR A 13 6.38 -10.03 6.73
N LEU A 14 6.33 -8.72 6.61
CA LEU A 14 5.69 -8.07 5.47
C LEU A 14 6.57 -8.26 4.22
N PRO A 15 6.00 -8.72 3.09
CA PRO A 15 6.76 -8.90 1.87
C PRO A 15 7.15 -7.54 1.30
N SER A 16 8.42 -7.38 0.91
CA SER A 16 8.89 -6.16 0.25
C SER A 16 8.26 -5.99 -1.14
N LEU A 17 8.02 -4.74 -1.54
CA LEU A 17 7.64 -4.40 -2.91
C LEU A 17 8.78 -4.64 -3.91
N THR A 18 8.89 -5.85 -4.45
CA THR A 18 9.88 -6.20 -5.47
C THR A 18 9.51 -5.66 -6.86
N HIS A 19 10.49 -5.56 -7.77
CA HIS A 19 10.24 -5.18 -9.16
C HIS A 19 9.21 -6.08 -9.85
N GLN A 20 9.29 -7.40 -9.62
CA GLN A 20 8.31 -8.34 -10.14
C GLN A 20 6.92 -8.02 -9.60
N ARG A 21 6.81 -7.79 -8.28
CA ARG A 21 5.52 -7.47 -7.64
C ARG A 21 4.94 -6.16 -8.16
N ILE A 22 5.77 -5.16 -8.43
CA ILE A 22 5.33 -3.92 -9.09
C ILE A 22 4.70 -4.22 -10.45
N GLN A 23 5.31 -5.08 -11.26
CA GLN A 23 4.76 -5.45 -12.57
C GLN A 23 3.42 -6.17 -12.42
N GLU A 24 3.30 -7.10 -11.46
CA GLU A 24 2.04 -7.79 -11.17
C GLU A 24 0.95 -6.80 -10.73
N LEU A 25 1.25 -5.91 -9.78
CA LEU A 25 0.30 -4.94 -9.27
C LEU A 25 -0.19 -3.99 -10.36
N LYS A 26 0.69 -3.57 -11.28
CA LYS A 26 0.31 -2.77 -12.46
C LYS A 26 -0.73 -3.45 -13.35
N GLN A 27 -0.73 -4.78 -13.44
CA GLN A 27 -1.72 -5.51 -14.27
C GLN A 27 -3.09 -5.64 -13.59
N THR A 28 -3.19 -5.34 -12.29
CA THR A 28 -4.49 -5.40 -11.58
C THR A 28 -5.37 -4.20 -11.93
N PRO A 29 -6.71 -4.32 -11.87
CA PRO A 29 -7.61 -3.18 -12.06
C PRO A 29 -7.30 -2.01 -11.12
N LYS A 30 -6.99 -2.30 -9.85
CA LYS A 30 -6.61 -1.30 -8.85
C LYS A 30 -5.29 -0.61 -9.20
N GLY A 31 -4.30 -1.37 -9.68
CA GLY A 31 -3.01 -0.81 -10.10
C GLY A 31 -3.11 0.06 -11.36
N GLN A 32 -3.93 -0.35 -12.33
CA GLN A 32 -4.23 0.46 -13.52
C GLN A 32 -4.89 1.79 -13.14
N HIS A 33 -5.86 1.76 -12.22
CA HIS A 33 -6.49 2.96 -11.69
C HIS A 33 -5.47 3.89 -11.04
N ILE A 34 -4.62 3.37 -10.14
CA ILE A 34 -3.54 4.14 -9.49
C ILE A 34 -2.59 4.75 -10.52
N MET A 35 -2.25 4.03 -11.59
CA MET A 35 -1.39 4.56 -12.64
C MET A 35 -2.00 5.74 -13.41
N GLN A 36 -3.32 5.76 -13.56
CA GLN A 36 -4.06 6.80 -14.28
C GLN A 36 -4.28 8.06 -13.43
N GLU A 37 -4.19 7.97 -12.10
CA GLU A 37 -4.39 9.10 -11.19
C GLU A 37 -3.41 10.26 -11.43
N ALA A 38 -3.87 11.50 -11.27
CA ALA A 38 -2.99 12.66 -11.34
C ALA A 38 -2.07 12.72 -10.10
N PHE A 39 -0.84 13.23 -10.27
CA PHE A 39 0.12 13.32 -9.15
C PHE A 39 -0.46 14.05 -7.93
N GLN A 40 -1.26 15.08 -8.16
CA GLN A 40 -1.91 15.90 -7.13
C GLN A 40 -2.88 15.10 -6.22
N VAL A 41 -3.37 13.96 -6.68
CA VAL A 41 -4.32 13.11 -5.94
C VAL A 41 -3.60 12.15 -4.97
N PHE A 42 -2.32 11.86 -5.22
CA PHE A 42 -1.56 10.87 -4.45
C PHE A 42 -1.45 11.16 -2.94
N PRO A 43 -1.27 12.41 -2.47
CA PRO A 43 -1.23 12.68 -1.03
C PRO A 43 -2.50 12.23 -0.30
N GLU A 44 -3.68 12.52 -0.86
CA GLU A 44 -4.95 12.10 -0.27
C GLU A 44 -5.19 10.60 -0.43
N LEU A 45 -4.79 10.03 -1.58
CA LEU A 45 -4.87 8.59 -1.82
C LEU A 45 -4.04 7.79 -0.81
N VAL A 46 -2.80 8.22 -0.53
CA VAL A 46 -1.93 7.59 0.48
C VAL A 46 -2.57 7.68 1.86
N LYS A 47 -3.10 8.85 2.24
CA LYS A 47 -3.77 9.05 3.52
C LYS A 47 -4.99 8.16 3.69
N SER A 48 -5.84 8.09 2.67
CA SER A 48 -7.04 7.25 2.64
C SER A 48 -6.69 5.77 2.78
N LEU A 49 -5.72 5.27 2.00
CA LEU A 49 -5.29 3.88 2.05
C LEU A 49 -4.63 3.53 3.39
N THR A 50 -3.85 4.45 3.96
CA THR A 50 -3.24 4.27 5.29
C THR A 50 -4.32 4.15 6.37
N ALA A 51 -5.32 5.04 6.35
CA ALA A 51 -6.43 4.99 7.30
C ALA A 51 -7.24 3.69 7.17
N ALA A 52 -7.54 3.28 5.94
CA ALA A 52 -8.25 2.03 5.68
C ALA A 52 -7.46 0.80 6.15
N LEU A 53 -6.14 0.76 5.93
CA LEU A 53 -5.28 -0.32 6.41
C LEU A 53 -5.24 -0.35 7.94
N GLN A 54 -5.09 0.80 8.59
CA GLN A 54 -5.07 0.91 10.05
C GLN A 54 -6.41 0.45 10.67
N GLU A 55 -7.54 0.80 10.05
CA GLU A 55 -8.85 0.34 10.49
C GLU A 55 -8.97 -1.18 10.39
N LYS A 56 -8.55 -1.76 9.25
CA LYS A 56 -8.56 -3.21 9.02
C LYS A 56 -7.64 -3.94 10.01
N LEU A 57 -6.45 -3.43 10.26
CA LEU A 57 -5.52 -3.98 11.28
C LEU A 57 -6.15 -3.96 12.67
N THR A 58 -6.78 -2.83 13.04
CA THR A 58 -7.46 -2.67 14.33
C THR A 58 -8.60 -3.70 14.48
N ARG A 59 -9.43 -3.87 13.45
CA ARG A 59 -10.52 -4.87 13.45
C ARG A 59 -9.98 -6.30 13.54
N PHE A 60 -8.88 -6.59 12.84
CA PHE A 60 -8.24 -7.90 12.86
C PHE A 60 -7.69 -8.24 14.25
N GLU A 61 -7.03 -7.28 14.91
CA GLU A 61 -6.54 -7.43 16.28
C GLU A 61 -7.68 -7.60 17.30
N GLN A 62 -8.77 -6.82 17.16
CA GLN A 62 -9.95 -6.94 18.00
C GLN A 62 -10.65 -8.29 17.86
N ALA A 63 -10.77 -8.83 16.64
CA ALA A 63 -11.33 -10.16 16.41
C ALA A 63 -10.45 -11.25 17.06
N ARG A 64 -9.14 -11.16 16.84
CA ARG A 64 -8.16 -12.09 17.42
C ARG A 64 -8.16 -12.10 18.95
N THR A 65 -8.33 -10.93 19.58
CA THR A 65 -8.34 -10.79 21.04
C THR A 65 -9.64 -11.23 21.69
N LYS A 66 -10.77 -11.17 20.97
CA LYS A 66 -12.10 -11.54 21.48
C LYS A 66 -12.47 -12.99 21.23
N ASP A 67 -11.60 -13.78 20.58
CA ASP A 67 -11.88 -15.13 20.05
C ASP A 67 -13.18 -15.19 19.22
N ALA A 68 -13.63 -14.02 18.76
CA ALA A 68 -14.68 -13.89 17.77
C ALA A 68 -14.02 -14.26 16.44
N GLY A 69 -14.61 -15.23 15.73
CA GLY A 69 -14.09 -15.65 14.42
C GLY A 69 -13.72 -14.45 13.56
N SER A 70 -12.64 -14.62 12.77
CA SER A 70 -12.17 -13.58 11.84
C SER A 70 -13.36 -13.02 11.05
N PRO A 71 -13.56 -11.68 11.04
CA PRO A 71 -14.69 -11.10 10.33
C PRO A 71 -14.61 -11.45 8.85
N GLU A 72 -15.76 -11.73 8.26
CA GLU A 72 -15.87 -12.28 6.91
C GLU A 72 -15.08 -11.43 5.91
N GLY A 73 -14.14 -12.06 5.19
CA GLY A 73 -13.26 -11.39 4.22
C GLY A 73 -12.02 -10.68 4.79
N LEU A 74 -11.84 -10.60 6.11
CA LEU A 74 -10.67 -9.97 6.74
C LEU A 74 -9.61 -11.00 7.14
N THR A 75 -8.79 -11.39 6.17
CA THR A 75 -7.69 -12.36 6.35
C THR A 75 -6.33 -11.66 6.43
N LEU A 76 -5.31 -12.36 6.94
CA LEU A 76 -3.94 -11.87 6.91
C LEU A 76 -3.47 -11.54 5.48
N ASN A 77 -3.84 -12.37 4.50
CA ASN A 77 -3.48 -12.14 3.10
C ASN A 77 -4.09 -10.85 2.56
N THR A 78 -5.35 -10.55 2.90
CA THR A 78 -5.97 -9.28 2.48
C THR A 78 -5.30 -8.05 3.08
N LEU A 79 -4.79 -8.14 4.32
CA LEU A 79 -4.02 -7.07 4.96
C LEU A 79 -2.66 -6.88 4.30
N VAL A 80 -2.00 -7.98 3.94
CA VAL A 80 -0.73 -7.97 3.21
C VAL A 80 -0.92 -7.36 1.81
N ASP A 81 -1.99 -7.72 1.10
CA ASP A 81 -2.30 -7.13 -0.20
C ASP A 81 -2.57 -5.62 -0.09
N ASP A 82 -3.35 -5.19 0.90
CA ASP A 82 -3.60 -3.76 1.14
C ASP A 82 -2.31 -2.98 1.44
N TYR A 83 -1.41 -3.57 2.24
CA TYR A 83 -0.08 -3.03 2.50
C TYR A 83 0.75 -2.91 1.21
N GLN A 84 0.78 -3.95 0.37
CA GLN A 84 1.52 -3.92 -0.89
C GLN A 84 0.98 -2.88 -1.87
N PHE A 85 -0.34 -2.65 -1.89
CA PHE A 85 -0.92 -1.56 -2.66
C PHE A 85 -0.54 -0.18 -2.11
N LEU A 86 -0.43 -0.03 -0.79
CA LEU A 86 0.05 1.23 -0.19
C LEU A 86 1.49 1.53 -0.61
N GLU A 87 2.39 0.55 -0.51
CA GLU A 87 3.77 0.70 -0.99
C GLU A 87 3.81 1.01 -2.49
N PHE A 88 2.95 0.36 -3.29
CA PHE A 88 2.87 0.61 -4.72
C PHE A 88 2.43 2.05 -5.04
N VAL A 89 1.43 2.59 -4.33
CA VAL A 89 1.01 3.99 -4.51
C VAL A 89 2.15 4.95 -4.18
N GLN A 90 2.90 4.71 -3.11
CA GLN A 90 4.07 5.52 -2.76
C GLN A 90 5.17 5.43 -3.83
N HIS A 91 5.42 4.25 -4.38
CA HIS A 91 6.35 4.07 -5.49
C HIS A 91 5.92 4.86 -6.73
N ILE A 92 4.65 4.77 -7.14
CA ILE A 92 4.14 5.52 -8.30
C ILE A 92 4.18 7.03 -8.05
N MET A 93 3.86 7.49 -6.84
CA MET A 93 3.99 8.90 -6.44
C MET A 93 5.42 9.40 -6.64
N PHE A 94 6.42 8.62 -6.19
CA PHE A 94 7.83 8.96 -6.38
C PHE A 94 8.23 9.02 -7.86
N VAL A 95 7.78 8.07 -8.68
CA VAL A 95 8.03 8.05 -10.12
C VAL A 95 7.45 9.30 -10.79
N LYS A 96 6.18 9.63 -10.50
CA LYS A 96 5.53 10.82 -11.08
C LYS A 96 6.18 12.12 -10.62
N TRP A 97 6.55 12.23 -9.35
CA TRP A 97 7.29 13.37 -8.83
C TRP A 97 8.61 13.58 -9.58
N ARG A 98 9.36 12.50 -9.81
CA ARG A 98 10.59 12.56 -10.62
C ARG A 98 10.34 13.03 -12.04
N GLU A 99 9.27 12.55 -12.68
CA GLU A 99 8.91 12.97 -14.05
C GLU A 99 8.54 14.45 -14.11
N GLU A 100 7.77 14.95 -13.14
CA GLU A 100 7.44 16.38 -13.05
C GLU A 100 8.68 17.24 -12.85
N LYS A 101 9.60 16.81 -11.97
CA LYS A 101 10.88 17.51 -11.76
C LYS A 101 11.71 17.52 -13.03
N ASN A 102 11.85 16.39 -13.71
CA ASN A 102 12.60 16.33 -14.97
C ASN A 102 11.99 17.23 -16.05
N LYS A 103 10.65 17.32 -16.16
CA LYS A 103 10.00 18.25 -17.09
C LYS A 103 10.33 19.72 -16.78
N GLN A 104 10.35 20.10 -15.51
CA GLN A 104 10.73 21.47 -15.10
C GLN A 104 12.15 21.85 -15.56
N TYR A 105 13.09 20.91 -15.61
CA TYR A 105 14.47 21.18 -16.05
C TYR A 105 14.68 21.17 -17.56
N PHE A 106 13.77 20.59 -18.35
CA PHE A 106 13.92 20.48 -19.82
C PHE A 106 13.06 21.48 -20.62
N THR A 107 12.29 22.34 -19.96
CA THR A 107 11.39 23.29 -20.66
C THR A 107 12.05 24.64 -20.98
N GLU A 108 13.33 24.86 -20.63
CA GLU A 108 14.03 26.15 -20.87
C GLU A 108 14.95 26.19 -22.10
N ASP A 109 15.18 25.09 -22.84
CA ASP A 109 16.24 25.05 -23.87
C ASP A 109 15.79 24.50 -25.25
N THR A 110 14.58 24.83 -25.70
CA THR A 110 14.21 24.56 -27.10
C THR A 110 13.30 25.63 -27.70
N GLN A 111 13.81 26.86 -27.76
CA GLN A 111 13.57 27.73 -28.91
C GLN A 111 14.93 28.00 -29.57
N VAL A 112 15.30 27.15 -30.52
CA VAL A 112 16.36 27.46 -31.49
C VAL A 112 15.69 27.50 -32.86
N ASN A 113 15.55 28.74 -33.36
CA ASN A 113 15.11 29.21 -34.69
C ASN A 113 13.70 28.86 -35.17
#